data_AF-A0A3R9LTT8-F1
#
_entry.id   AF-A0A3R9LTT8-F1
#
_cell.length_a   1.000
_cell.length_b   1.000
_cell.length_c   1.000
_cell.angle_alpha   90.00
_cell.angle_beta   90.00
_cell.angle_gamma   90.00
#
_symmetry.space_group_name_H-M   'P 1'
#
loop_
_entity.id
_entity.type
_entity.pdbx_description
1 polymer ?
#
loop_
_entity_poly.entity_id
_entity_poly.type
_entity_poly.pdbx_seq_one_letter_code
_entity_poly.pdbx_strand_id
1 'polypeptide(L)'
;MTLRLLKVRSDGTAVEVTGRHVKANQAYLLVCSNTVPTEVIDSLSLTPVQSQTTGADVWQFSIPTKVDAGIIAALSSVGLGYKLGMRAESIGMTARWNNVDDALEFLDTEVVMFYLASDVEADELQIIINKHPPVHLRPEPNGKTFISLGKLPIGLYYVSLSALGVATGSNIISEEILIRVRLAAPWQKTVSGKAGVSLKLEPQGATLEQFLDHAATLRFMAPAGRIVKLEIRFFNADGTLFHIEPIGNYKAPVDDERISKLIVQKLTADNYIEHVDRSACIELLISLDEYGLESVRFDKKAEPLRWLRLDKRTIRLTDDTEETSLPSVKRYDLNAVEIGHEVDYEQALSGLELRGKGGLFVASINDQTYEVIAMASQRQISDFRDLNILTHVSAEEPQPLTIINALGYWQGARRLIGPMAFLARRNAILTLEKELERYLCGNDWAEDLNKVQSGKRDIGFLYRRVYYSQGFASGLLSAQDWQYDHDAETAELEFFRLAHAYKIPETDILYRLALKLAFQPHTVKPSDLASPNAFDLLRKNSALIRGAYFARLVASSQKTSSKTEVL
;
A
#
# COMPACT_ATOMS: atom_id res chain seq x y z
N MET A 1 11.80 -24.69 -37.03
CA MET A 1 10.86 -23.82 -36.29
C MET A 1 11.54 -23.40 -35.01
N THR A 2 11.96 -22.14 -34.92
CA THR A 2 12.69 -21.64 -33.74
C THR A 2 11.66 -21.01 -32.83
N LEU A 3 11.30 -21.74 -31.78
CA LEU A 3 10.34 -21.32 -30.78
C LEU A 3 11.03 -21.27 -29.42
N ARG A 4 10.97 -20.10 -28.78
CA ARG A 4 11.48 -19.90 -27.42
C ARG A 4 10.35 -19.40 -26.54
N LEU A 5 10.31 -19.93 -25.32
CA LEU A 5 9.40 -19.50 -24.28
C LEU A 5 10.22 -18.78 -23.22
N LEU A 6 9.92 -17.54 -22.91
CA LEU A 6 10.53 -16.83 -21.79
C LEU A 6 9.48 -16.58 -20.72
N LYS A 7 9.78 -16.93 -19.47
CA LYS A 7 8.93 -16.61 -18.33
C LYS A 7 9.22 -15.17 -17.90
N VAL A 8 8.17 -14.36 -17.80
CA VAL A 8 8.24 -13.00 -17.25
C VAL A 8 8.26 -13.09 -15.73
N ARG A 9 9.19 -12.37 -15.10
CA ARG A 9 9.34 -12.25 -13.65
C ARG A 9 8.65 -10.98 -13.15
N SER A 10 8.46 -10.89 -11.84
CA SER A 10 7.86 -9.73 -11.18
C SER A 10 8.68 -8.43 -11.31
N ASP A 11 9.94 -8.52 -11.72
CA ASP A 11 10.80 -7.39 -12.03
C ASP A 11 10.76 -6.97 -13.52
N GLY A 12 9.83 -7.53 -14.31
CA GLY A 12 9.67 -7.28 -15.74
C GLY A 12 10.69 -7.99 -16.63
N THR A 13 11.70 -8.66 -16.04
CA THR A 13 12.69 -9.41 -16.83
C THR A 13 12.14 -10.75 -17.29
N ALA A 14 12.56 -11.21 -18.47
CA ALA A 14 12.13 -12.50 -19.03
C ALA A 14 13.30 -13.47 -19.14
N VAL A 15 13.11 -14.71 -18.66
CA VAL A 15 14.13 -15.77 -18.69
C VAL A 15 13.64 -16.98 -19.47
N GLU A 16 14.49 -17.52 -20.34
CA GLU A 16 14.15 -18.66 -21.19
C GLU A 16 13.83 -19.92 -20.37
N VAL A 17 12.67 -20.51 -20.64
CA VAL A 17 12.23 -21.79 -20.08
C VAL A 17 12.60 -22.88 -21.08
N THR A 18 13.74 -23.52 -20.85
CA THR A 18 14.30 -24.54 -21.76
C THR A 18 13.35 -25.71 -22.00
N GLY A 19 12.55 -26.06 -20.98
CA GLY A 19 11.56 -27.12 -21.09
C GLY A 19 10.32 -26.75 -21.91
N ARG A 20 10.08 -25.47 -22.21
CA ARG A 20 8.89 -24.97 -22.92
C ARG A 20 7.55 -25.39 -22.29
N HIS A 21 7.53 -25.51 -20.97
CA HIS A 21 6.30 -25.76 -20.22
C HIS A 21 5.83 -24.48 -19.54
N VAL A 22 4.54 -24.18 -19.65
CA VAL A 22 3.89 -23.08 -18.94
C VAL A 22 3.17 -23.58 -17.70
N LYS A 23 2.90 -22.69 -16.74
CA LYS A 23 2.14 -22.94 -15.51
C LYS A 23 1.01 -21.94 -15.38
N ALA A 24 -0.07 -22.31 -14.68
CA ALA A 24 -1.14 -21.38 -14.32
C ALA A 24 -0.62 -20.16 -13.55
N ASN A 25 -1.35 -19.05 -13.71
CA ASN A 25 -1.08 -17.76 -13.08
C ASN A 25 0.35 -17.22 -13.31
N GLN A 26 0.91 -17.45 -14.51
CA GLN A 26 2.22 -16.95 -14.91
C GLN A 26 2.16 -16.32 -16.31
N ALA A 27 2.95 -15.27 -16.49
CA ALA A 27 3.10 -14.56 -17.75
C ALA A 27 4.35 -15.04 -18.51
N TYR A 28 4.21 -15.12 -19.83
CA TYR A 28 5.25 -15.60 -20.73
C TYR A 28 5.35 -14.74 -21.98
N LEU A 29 6.55 -14.72 -22.56
CA LEU A 29 6.81 -14.27 -23.91
C LEU A 29 7.07 -15.49 -24.80
N LEU A 30 6.29 -15.59 -25.87
CA LEU A 30 6.53 -16.51 -26.97
C LEU A 30 7.34 -15.78 -28.05
N VAL A 31 8.52 -16.29 -28.34
CA VAL A 31 9.37 -15.79 -29.43
C VAL A 31 9.38 -16.83 -30.52
N CYS A 32 8.87 -16.47 -31.70
CA CYS A 32 8.74 -17.35 -32.84
C CYS A 32 9.23 -16.67 -34.13
N SER A 33 9.84 -17.46 -35.01
CA SER A 33 10.27 -16.98 -36.34
C SER A 33 9.19 -17.10 -37.42
N ASN A 34 8.03 -17.67 -37.07
CA ASN A 34 6.94 -17.99 -38.00
C ASN A 34 5.63 -17.41 -37.46
N THR A 35 4.68 -17.14 -38.36
CA THR A 35 3.33 -16.67 -38.01
C THR A 35 2.61 -17.66 -37.11
N VAL A 36 2.09 -17.18 -35.97
CA VAL A 36 1.25 -17.96 -35.06
C VAL A 36 -0.17 -18.06 -35.66
N PRO A 37 -0.81 -19.25 -35.66
CA PRO A 37 -2.18 -19.39 -36.15
C PRO A 37 -3.18 -18.52 -35.37
N THR A 38 -4.15 -17.91 -36.04
CA THR A 38 -5.16 -17.02 -35.43
C THR A 38 -5.92 -17.70 -34.30
N GLU A 39 -6.26 -18.99 -34.45
CA GLU A 39 -6.95 -19.79 -33.43
C GLU A 39 -6.17 -19.85 -32.10
N VAL A 40 -4.83 -19.86 -32.16
CA VAL A 40 -3.96 -19.87 -30.99
C VAL A 40 -3.85 -18.46 -30.40
N ILE A 41 -3.80 -17.44 -31.24
CA ILE A 41 -3.83 -16.04 -30.81
C ILE A 41 -5.08 -15.76 -29.99
N ASP A 42 -6.24 -16.20 -30.46
CA ASP A 42 -7.51 -16.01 -29.76
C ASP A 42 -7.58 -16.85 -28.48
N SER A 43 -7.22 -18.14 -28.56
CA SER A 43 -7.33 -19.09 -27.44
C SER A 43 -6.37 -18.79 -26.29
N LEU A 44 -5.19 -18.25 -26.57
CA LEU A 44 -4.20 -17.87 -25.56
C LEU A 44 -4.17 -16.35 -25.29
N SER A 45 -5.04 -15.58 -25.96
CA SER A 45 -5.06 -14.11 -25.90
C SER A 45 -3.68 -13.50 -26.12
N LEU A 46 -2.99 -13.93 -27.18
CA LEU A 46 -1.63 -13.46 -27.50
C LEU A 46 -1.65 -11.98 -27.90
N THR A 47 -0.83 -11.18 -27.24
CA THR A 47 -0.65 -9.75 -27.52
C THR A 47 0.71 -9.51 -28.17
N PRO A 48 0.80 -8.80 -29.31
CA PRO A 48 2.09 -8.57 -29.96
C PRO A 48 2.94 -7.58 -29.14
N VAL A 49 4.22 -7.88 -28.97
CA VAL A 49 5.19 -7.04 -28.26
C VAL A 49 6.18 -6.46 -29.27
N GLN A 50 6.39 -5.13 -29.22
CA GLN A 50 7.40 -4.51 -30.08
C GLN A 50 8.80 -5.00 -29.71
N SER A 51 9.53 -5.51 -30.70
CA SER A 51 10.87 -6.03 -30.55
C SER A 51 11.79 -5.38 -31.58
N GLN A 52 13.00 -5.00 -31.15
CA GLN A 52 14.06 -4.55 -32.05
C GLN A 52 14.81 -5.73 -32.71
N THR A 53 14.44 -6.96 -32.36
CA THR A 53 15.10 -8.18 -32.85
C THR A 53 14.61 -8.52 -34.25
N THR A 54 15.49 -8.49 -35.24
CA THR A 54 15.14 -8.80 -36.63
C THR A 54 14.82 -10.29 -36.81
N GLY A 55 13.69 -10.60 -37.45
CA GLY A 55 13.30 -11.97 -37.81
C GLY A 55 12.67 -12.79 -36.68
N ALA A 56 12.22 -12.13 -35.61
CA ALA A 56 11.50 -12.77 -34.50
C ALA A 56 10.25 -11.96 -34.15
N ASP A 57 9.10 -12.63 -34.18
CA ASP A 57 7.85 -12.11 -33.64
C ASP A 57 7.79 -12.47 -32.16
N VAL A 58 7.42 -11.49 -31.34
CA VAL A 58 7.31 -11.64 -29.89
C VAL A 58 5.86 -11.43 -29.49
N TRP A 59 5.30 -12.40 -28.79
CA TRP A 59 3.93 -12.38 -28.30
C TRP A 59 3.92 -12.57 -26.79
N GLN A 60 3.12 -11.79 -26.07
CA GLN A 60 2.91 -11.93 -24.65
C GLN A 60 1.56 -12.60 -24.37
N PHE A 61 1.54 -13.49 -23.41
CA PHE A 61 0.34 -14.14 -22.91
C PHE A 61 0.49 -14.54 -21.45
N SER A 62 -0.64 -14.70 -20.77
CA SER A 62 -0.71 -15.15 -19.39
C SER A 62 -1.60 -16.38 -19.31
N ILE A 63 -1.19 -17.37 -18.52
CA ILE A 63 -2.02 -18.54 -18.28
C ILE A 63 -2.97 -18.25 -17.12
N PRO A 64 -4.28 -18.42 -17.29
CA PRO A 64 -5.25 -18.19 -16.22
C PRO A 64 -5.08 -19.17 -15.06
N THR A 65 -5.67 -18.85 -13.91
CA THR A 65 -5.63 -19.67 -12.69
C THR A 65 -6.36 -21.01 -12.84
N LYS A 66 -7.38 -21.07 -13.70
CA LYS A 66 -8.05 -22.30 -14.11
C LYS A 66 -7.80 -22.50 -15.59
N VAL A 67 -7.24 -23.66 -15.94
CA VAL A 67 -6.85 -23.98 -17.31
C VAL A 67 -7.78 -25.06 -17.85
N ASP A 68 -8.44 -24.77 -18.96
CA ASP A 68 -9.36 -25.69 -19.63
C ASP A 68 -8.68 -26.48 -20.76
N ALA A 69 -9.45 -27.38 -21.38
CA ALA A 69 -9.00 -28.21 -22.48
C ALA A 69 -8.59 -27.42 -23.73
N GLY A 70 -9.26 -26.31 -24.00
CA GLY A 70 -9.00 -25.46 -25.17
C GLY A 70 -7.64 -24.80 -25.07
N ILE A 71 -7.30 -24.26 -23.90
CA ILE A 71 -6.01 -23.65 -23.63
C ILE A 71 -4.87 -24.67 -23.79
N ILE A 72 -5.03 -25.87 -23.23
CA ILE A 72 -3.97 -26.90 -23.31
C ILE A 72 -3.78 -27.39 -24.75
N ALA A 73 -4.86 -27.55 -25.50
CA ALA A 73 -4.79 -27.89 -26.93
C ALA A 73 -4.09 -26.78 -27.74
N ALA A 74 -4.40 -25.51 -27.45
CA ALA A 74 -3.76 -24.37 -28.09
C ALA A 74 -2.26 -24.26 -27.77
N LEU A 75 -1.85 -24.52 -26.53
CA LEU A 75 -0.43 -24.61 -26.15
C LEU A 75 0.28 -25.74 -26.91
N SER A 76 -0.35 -26.90 -26.96
CA SER A 76 0.22 -28.09 -27.61
C SER A 76 0.39 -27.89 -29.13
N SER A 77 -0.54 -27.20 -29.79
CA SER A 77 -0.47 -26.94 -31.24
C SER A 77 0.71 -26.05 -31.65
N VAL A 78 1.22 -25.22 -30.74
CA VAL A 78 2.45 -24.43 -30.92
C VAL A 78 3.69 -25.07 -30.30
N GLY A 79 3.59 -26.32 -29.83
CA GLY A 79 4.73 -27.06 -29.28
C GLY A 79 5.14 -26.62 -27.87
N LEU A 80 4.21 -26.02 -27.11
CA LEU A 80 4.36 -25.75 -25.69
C LEU A 80 3.68 -26.84 -24.86
N GLY A 81 4.34 -27.24 -23.78
CA GLY A 81 3.74 -28.12 -22.78
C GLY A 81 3.03 -27.33 -21.68
N TYR A 82 2.12 -27.98 -20.97
CA TYR A 82 1.54 -27.45 -19.75
C TYR A 82 2.07 -28.23 -18.53
N LYS A 83 2.51 -27.54 -17.49
CA LYS A 83 2.89 -28.13 -16.21
C LYS A 83 1.82 -27.79 -15.17
N LEU A 84 1.05 -28.81 -14.79
CA LEU A 84 0.01 -28.74 -13.76
C LEU A 84 0.56 -28.16 -12.46
N GLY A 85 -0.16 -27.20 -11.92
CA GLY A 85 -0.09 -26.81 -10.52
C GLY A 85 -1.10 -27.64 -9.75
N MET A 86 -0.65 -28.76 -9.20
CA MET A 86 -1.31 -29.31 -8.03
C MET A 86 -0.83 -28.55 -6.81
N ARG A 87 -1.73 -28.38 -5.84
CA ARG A 87 -1.42 -27.85 -4.53
C ARG A 87 -1.94 -28.85 -3.50
N ALA A 88 -1.03 -29.32 -2.65
CA ALA A 88 -1.37 -30.10 -1.47
C ALA A 88 -1.25 -29.26 -0.20
N GLU A 89 -2.33 -29.11 0.55
CA GLU A 89 -2.32 -28.45 1.86
C GLU A 89 -2.66 -29.43 2.96
N SER A 90 -1.94 -29.43 4.09
CA SER A 90 -2.24 -30.33 5.20
C SER A 90 -3.58 -29.98 5.84
N ILE A 91 -4.41 -31.00 6.12
CA ILE A 91 -5.68 -30.83 6.84
C ILE A 91 -5.58 -31.46 8.22
N GLY A 92 -6.18 -30.80 9.21
CA GLY A 92 -6.23 -31.28 10.58
C GLY A 92 -5.01 -30.79 11.36
N MET A 93 -4.10 -31.70 11.70
CA MET A 93 -2.84 -31.29 12.34
C MET A 93 -1.89 -30.72 11.29
N THR A 94 -1.51 -29.46 11.45
CA THR A 94 -0.53 -28.81 10.59
C THR A 94 0.80 -29.53 10.69
N ALA A 95 1.33 -29.94 9.53
CA ALA A 95 2.64 -30.57 9.46
C ALA A 95 3.72 -29.62 9.99
N ARG A 96 4.69 -30.16 10.74
CA ARG A 96 5.87 -29.38 11.14
C ARG A 96 6.79 -29.28 9.95
N TRP A 97 7.59 -28.21 9.86
CA TRP A 97 8.61 -28.11 8.83
C TRP A 97 9.96 -28.58 9.37
N ASN A 98 10.61 -29.52 8.68
CA ASN A 98 11.95 -29.97 9.02
C ASN A 98 12.96 -29.36 8.03
N ASN A 99 13.74 -28.38 8.53
CA ASN A 99 14.76 -27.66 7.77
C ASN A 99 15.95 -28.53 7.32
N VAL A 100 16.16 -29.71 7.90
CA VAL A 100 17.32 -30.57 7.57
C VAL A 100 17.07 -31.34 6.28
N ASP A 101 15.88 -31.93 6.18
CA ASP A 101 15.51 -32.76 5.03
C ASP A 101 14.63 -32.02 4.01
N ASP A 102 14.27 -30.75 4.29
CA ASP A 102 13.34 -29.97 3.46
C ASP A 102 11.97 -30.68 3.33
N ALA A 103 11.45 -31.19 4.46
CA ALA A 103 10.34 -32.12 4.51
C ALA A 103 9.24 -31.71 5.49
N LEU A 104 8.00 -32.13 5.20
CA LEU A 104 6.88 -32.09 6.13
C LEU A 104 7.07 -33.17 7.20
N GLU A 105 7.16 -32.79 8.47
CA GLU A 105 7.38 -33.69 9.59
C GLU A 105 6.09 -33.99 10.37
N PHE A 106 5.79 -35.28 10.50
CA PHE A 106 4.70 -35.84 11.29
C PHE A 106 5.24 -36.81 12.36
N LEU A 107 4.42 -37.07 13.37
CA LEU A 107 4.66 -38.12 14.35
C LEU A 107 3.99 -39.43 13.93
N ASP A 108 4.53 -40.57 14.36
CA ASP A 108 3.95 -41.90 14.16
C ASP A 108 2.53 -42.07 14.75
N THR A 109 2.12 -41.16 15.64
CA THR A 109 0.77 -41.10 16.20
C THR A 109 -0.23 -40.28 15.36
N GLU A 110 0.26 -39.46 14.42
CA GLU A 110 -0.53 -38.49 13.64
C GLU A 110 -1.03 -39.11 12.33
N VAL A 111 -2.20 -38.66 11.88
CA VAL A 111 -2.78 -39.06 10.58
C VAL A 111 -2.40 -38.02 9.55
N VAL A 112 -1.74 -38.45 8.48
CA VAL A 112 -1.33 -37.57 7.39
C VAL A 112 -2.51 -37.37 6.44
N MET A 113 -3.02 -36.14 6.35
CA MET A 113 -4.16 -35.78 5.51
C MET A 113 -3.85 -34.53 4.70
N PHE A 114 -4.28 -34.52 3.44
CA PHE A 114 -4.11 -33.39 2.54
C PHE A 114 -5.39 -33.01 1.83
N TYR A 115 -5.49 -31.72 1.59
CA TYR A 115 -6.39 -31.09 0.66
C TYR A 115 -5.66 -30.97 -0.68
N LEU A 116 -6.19 -31.59 -1.73
CA LEU A 116 -5.66 -31.47 -3.10
C LEU A 116 -6.54 -30.50 -3.90
N ALA A 117 -5.88 -29.48 -4.47
CA ALA A 117 -6.44 -28.61 -5.48
C ALA A 117 -5.63 -28.76 -6.77
N SER A 118 -6.33 -28.72 -7.91
CA SER A 118 -5.74 -28.74 -9.24
C SER A 118 -6.15 -27.48 -9.98
N ASP A 119 -5.22 -26.90 -10.74
CA ASP A 119 -5.50 -25.79 -11.64
C ASP A 119 -6.15 -26.22 -12.97
N VAL A 120 -6.27 -27.54 -13.21
CA VAL A 120 -7.02 -28.15 -14.34
C VAL A 120 -8.12 -29.08 -13.81
N GLU A 121 -9.22 -29.18 -14.54
CA GLU A 121 -10.24 -30.22 -14.31
C GLU A 121 -9.65 -31.60 -14.65
N ALA A 122 -9.56 -32.46 -13.64
CA ALA A 122 -8.97 -33.79 -13.76
C ALA A 122 -10.06 -34.87 -13.75
N ASP A 123 -9.90 -35.92 -14.54
CA ASP A 123 -10.75 -37.12 -14.47
C ASP A 123 -10.26 -38.05 -13.36
N GLU A 124 -8.94 -38.03 -13.11
CA GLU A 124 -8.26 -38.92 -12.20
C GLU A 124 -7.06 -38.22 -11.56
N LEU A 125 -6.90 -38.38 -10.25
CA LEU A 125 -5.66 -38.09 -9.53
C LEU A 125 -4.93 -39.39 -9.28
N GLN A 126 -3.62 -39.33 -9.42
CA GLN A 126 -2.72 -40.43 -9.20
C GLN A 126 -1.76 -40.06 -8.07
N ILE A 127 -1.63 -40.95 -7.10
CA ILE A 127 -0.77 -40.78 -5.93
C ILE A 127 0.21 -41.94 -5.86
N ILE A 128 1.50 -41.65 -5.82
CA ILE A 128 2.59 -42.62 -5.69
C ILE A 128 3.34 -42.33 -4.41
N ILE A 129 3.51 -43.33 -3.54
CA ILE A 129 4.30 -43.21 -2.30
C ILE A 129 5.50 -44.14 -2.40
N ASN A 130 6.73 -43.64 -2.21
CA ASN A 130 7.96 -44.45 -2.17
C ASN A 130 8.11 -45.44 -3.35
N LYS A 131 7.66 -45.05 -4.55
CA LYS A 131 7.66 -45.86 -5.79
C LYS A 131 6.74 -47.09 -5.76
N HIS A 132 5.79 -47.15 -4.83
CA HIS A 132 4.72 -48.16 -4.86
C HIS A 132 3.79 -47.95 -6.07
N PRO A 133 3.01 -48.99 -6.46
CA PRO A 133 2.02 -48.85 -7.50
C PRO A 133 1.09 -47.64 -7.24
N PRO A 134 0.76 -46.88 -8.28
CA PRO A 134 -0.08 -45.70 -8.13
C PRO A 134 -1.47 -46.02 -7.59
N VAL A 135 -1.94 -45.17 -6.68
CA VAL A 135 -3.33 -45.14 -6.24
C VAL A 135 -4.08 -44.13 -7.10
N HIS A 136 -5.17 -44.58 -7.70
CA HIS A 136 -6.00 -43.79 -8.59
C HIS A 136 -7.29 -43.36 -7.89
N LEU A 137 -7.63 -42.08 -7.98
CA LEU A 137 -8.74 -41.45 -7.28
C LEU A 137 -9.51 -40.54 -8.24
N ARG A 138 -10.84 -40.55 -8.19
CA ARG A 138 -11.64 -39.55 -8.91
C ARG A 138 -11.69 -38.24 -8.10
N PRO A 139 -11.41 -37.08 -8.70
CA PRO A 139 -11.59 -35.80 -8.02
C PRO A 139 -13.03 -35.55 -7.58
N GLU A 140 -13.18 -34.78 -6.51
CA GLU A 140 -14.50 -34.28 -6.11
C GLU A 140 -15.01 -33.21 -7.08
N PRO A 141 -16.34 -33.13 -7.36
CA PRO A 141 -16.90 -32.19 -8.35
C PRO A 141 -16.65 -30.71 -8.06
N ASN A 142 -16.33 -30.36 -6.81
CA ASN A 142 -16.01 -29.01 -6.38
C ASN A 142 -14.54 -28.62 -6.66
N GLY A 143 -13.75 -29.50 -7.29
CA GLY A 143 -12.31 -29.32 -7.55
C GLY A 143 -11.45 -29.43 -6.29
N LYS A 144 -12.02 -29.96 -5.20
CA LYS A 144 -11.44 -29.99 -3.86
C LYS A 144 -11.41 -31.43 -3.32
N THR A 145 -10.32 -32.16 -3.56
CA THR A 145 -10.25 -33.59 -3.17
C THR A 145 -9.52 -33.78 -1.84
N PHE A 146 -10.18 -34.43 -0.89
CA PHE A 146 -9.62 -34.75 0.42
C PHE A 146 -8.97 -36.13 0.38
N ILE A 147 -7.72 -36.23 0.81
CA ILE A 147 -7.00 -37.51 0.91
C ILE A 147 -6.48 -37.74 2.33
N SER A 148 -6.47 -39.02 2.73
CA SER A 148 -5.83 -39.48 3.96
C SER A 148 -4.84 -40.57 3.63
N LEU A 149 -3.58 -40.36 3.98
CA LEU A 149 -2.52 -41.36 3.89
C LEU A 149 -2.45 -42.22 5.17
N GLY A 150 -3.35 -41.98 6.14
CA GLY A 150 -3.39 -42.72 7.40
C GLY A 150 -2.23 -42.35 8.33
N LYS A 151 -1.98 -43.23 9.32
CA LYS A 151 -0.79 -43.16 10.16
C LYS A 151 0.34 -43.88 9.45
N LEU A 152 1.29 -43.11 8.94
CA LEU A 152 2.46 -43.65 8.27
C LEU A 152 3.46 -44.19 9.32
N PRO A 153 4.16 -45.31 9.05
CA PRO A 153 5.26 -45.76 9.89
C PRO A 153 6.40 -44.74 9.98
N ILE A 154 7.33 -44.93 10.92
CA ILE A 154 8.52 -44.08 11.04
C ILE A 154 9.39 -44.25 9.79
N GLY A 155 9.79 -43.13 9.17
CA GLY A 155 10.60 -43.15 7.96
C GLY A 155 10.47 -41.87 7.14
N LEU A 156 11.10 -41.86 5.97
CA LEU A 156 10.98 -40.81 4.96
C LEU A 156 10.12 -41.33 3.81
N TYR A 157 9.21 -40.49 3.32
CA TYR A 157 8.24 -40.82 2.30
C TYR A 157 8.26 -39.78 1.19
N TYR A 158 8.47 -40.24 -0.03
CA TYR A 158 8.34 -39.46 -1.25
C TYR A 158 6.93 -39.67 -1.79
N VAL A 159 6.11 -38.64 -1.74
CA VAL A 159 4.75 -38.64 -2.27
C VAL A 159 4.75 -37.86 -3.58
N SER A 160 4.49 -38.54 -4.67
CA SER A 160 4.34 -37.97 -6.00
C SER A 160 2.85 -37.90 -6.32
N LEU A 161 2.36 -36.68 -6.55
CA LEU A 161 0.99 -36.40 -6.95
C LEU A 161 0.96 -36.02 -8.42
N SER A 162 0.13 -36.68 -9.21
CA SER A 162 -0.13 -36.35 -10.61
C SER A 162 -1.63 -36.33 -10.88
N ALA A 163 -2.04 -35.65 -11.95
CA ALA A 163 -3.41 -35.72 -12.44
C ALA A 163 -3.42 -36.16 -13.90
N LEU A 164 -4.43 -36.94 -14.23
CA LEU A 164 -4.84 -37.20 -15.60
C LEU A 164 -5.88 -36.15 -15.97
N GLY A 165 -5.46 -35.14 -16.74
CA GLY A 165 -6.37 -34.12 -17.25
C GLY A 165 -7.32 -34.72 -18.27
N VAL A 166 -8.61 -34.34 -18.20
CA VAL A 166 -9.66 -34.76 -19.15
C VAL A 166 -9.26 -34.47 -20.60
N ALA A 167 -8.46 -33.41 -20.79
CA ALA A 167 -8.08 -32.88 -22.10
C ALA A 167 -6.84 -33.51 -22.74
N THR A 168 -5.91 -34.07 -21.97
CA THR A 168 -4.54 -34.35 -22.45
C THR A 168 -4.25 -35.83 -22.68
N GLY A 169 -5.05 -36.75 -22.11
CA GLY A 169 -4.83 -38.19 -22.21
C GLY A 169 -3.44 -38.68 -21.77
N SER A 170 -2.67 -37.83 -21.08
CA SER A 170 -1.28 -38.05 -20.70
C SER A 170 -1.03 -37.57 -19.27
N ASN A 171 -0.17 -38.29 -18.55
CA ASN A 171 0.21 -37.96 -17.17
C ASN A 171 0.86 -36.58 -17.14
N ILE A 172 0.22 -35.63 -16.46
CA ILE A 172 0.79 -34.31 -16.27
C ILE A 172 1.79 -34.38 -15.10
N ILE A 173 2.96 -33.73 -15.28
CA ILE A 173 4.14 -33.89 -14.41
C ILE A 173 3.83 -33.53 -12.95
N SER A 174 4.36 -34.35 -12.07
CA SER A 174 4.05 -34.44 -10.64
C SER A 174 4.51 -33.27 -9.77
N GLU A 175 3.73 -32.99 -8.71
CA GLU A 175 4.22 -32.34 -7.49
C GLU A 175 4.78 -33.41 -6.55
N GLU A 176 5.99 -33.21 -6.04
CA GLU A 176 6.63 -34.12 -5.09
C GLU A 176 6.62 -33.50 -3.69
N ILE A 177 6.10 -34.25 -2.73
CA ILE A 177 6.07 -33.88 -1.32
C ILE A 177 6.96 -34.86 -0.57
N LEU A 178 7.92 -34.32 0.17
CA LEU A 178 8.74 -35.11 1.08
C LEU A 178 8.12 -35.09 2.48
N ILE A 179 7.84 -36.27 3.03
CA ILE A 179 7.23 -36.44 4.34
C ILE A 179 8.18 -37.23 5.23
N ARG A 180 8.55 -36.68 6.39
CA ARG A 180 9.28 -37.39 7.44
C ARG A 180 8.34 -37.76 8.56
N VAL A 181 8.32 -39.03 8.93
CA VAL A 181 7.61 -39.53 10.11
C VAL A 181 8.64 -39.96 11.13
N ARG A 182 8.53 -39.44 12.35
CA ARG A 182 9.40 -39.84 13.47
C ARG A 182 8.60 -40.34 14.65
N LEU A 183 9.27 -41.07 15.54
CA LEU A 183 8.69 -41.50 16.80
C LEU A 183 8.24 -40.28 17.61
N ALA A 184 7.02 -40.31 18.13
CA ALA A 184 6.62 -39.43 19.21
C ALA A 184 7.54 -39.69 20.43
N ALA A 185 8.07 -38.63 21.05
CA ALA A 185 8.97 -38.80 22.19
C ALA A 185 8.24 -39.59 23.31
N PRO A 186 8.88 -40.61 23.91
CA PRO A 186 8.24 -41.43 24.93
C PRO A 186 7.85 -40.58 26.13
N TRP A 187 6.58 -40.72 26.50
CA TRP A 187 5.88 -39.96 27.51
C TRP A 187 6.53 -40.15 28.89
N GLN A 188 7.08 -39.09 29.47
CA GLN A 188 7.31 -39.07 30.92
C GLN A 188 5.94 -38.98 31.61
N LYS A 189 5.62 -39.97 32.43
CA LYS A 189 4.30 -40.23 33.08
C LYS A 189 3.73 -39.10 33.96
N THR A 190 4.32 -37.91 33.98
CA THR A 190 4.01 -36.82 34.91
C THR A 190 2.97 -35.81 34.41
N VAL A 191 2.42 -35.95 33.21
CA VAL A 191 1.56 -34.90 32.60
C VAL A 191 0.14 -35.42 32.38
N SER A 192 -0.57 -35.70 33.46
CA SER A 192 -2.03 -35.80 33.42
C SER A 192 -2.62 -34.39 33.52
N GLY A 193 -2.87 -33.74 32.37
CA GLY A 193 -3.65 -32.50 32.30
C GLY A 193 -3.17 -31.43 31.31
N LYS A 194 -3.60 -31.53 30.03
CA LYS A 194 -3.81 -30.43 29.04
C LYS A 194 -2.54 -29.64 28.61
N ALA A 195 -2.40 -28.96 27.46
CA ALA A 195 -3.16 -28.65 26.25
C ALA A 195 -2.11 -28.28 25.16
N GLY A 196 -2.50 -28.19 23.87
CA GLY A 196 -1.66 -27.58 22.83
C GLY A 196 -1.34 -26.10 23.12
N VAL A 197 -0.57 -25.48 22.25
CA VAL A 197 -0.35 -24.03 22.33
C VAL A 197 -1.58 -23.28 21.83
N SER A 198 -1.91 -22.14 22.46
CA SER A 198 -2.92 -21.23 21.93
C SER A 198 -2.53 -19.76 22.00
N LEU A 199 -2.89 -19.02 20.95
CA LEU A 199 -2.74 -17.58 20.76
C LEU A 199 -4.07 -16.99 20.30
N LYS A 200 -4.62 -16.09 21.09
CA LYS A 200 -5.88 -15.40 20.78
C LYS A 200 -5.75 -13.90 20.91
N LEU A 201 -6.50 -13.17 20.10
CA LEU A 201 -6.63 -11.73 20.22
C LEU A 201 -7.90 -11.39 21.01
N GLU A 202 -7.77 -10.51 22.01
CA GLU A 202 -8.88 -10.00 22.80
C GLU A 202 -8.98 -8.47 22.65
N PRO A 203 -10.13 -7.91 22.21
CA PRO A 203 -11.34 -8.61 21.78
C PRO A 203 -11.14 -9.39 20.47
N GLN A 204 -11.94 -10.43 20.28
CA GLN A 204 -11.87 -11.28 19.09
C GLN A 204 -12.18 -10.46 17.83
N GLY A 205 -11.33 -10.59 16.81
CA GLY A 205 -11.48 -9.84 15.55
C GLY A 205 -11.04 -8.38 15.61
N ALA A 206 -10.31 -7.97 16.66
CA ALA A 206 -9.72 -6.64 16.71
C ALA A 206 -8.76 -6.39 15.53
N THR A 207 -8.69 -5.14 15.08
CA THR A 207 -7.85 -4.74 13.96
C THR A 207 -6.39 -4.54 14.38
N LEU A 208 -5.49 -4.41 13.40
CA LEU A 208 -4.09 -4.11 13.67
C LEU A 208 -3.95 -2.78 14.42
N GLU A 209 -4.70 -1.75 14.03
CA GLU A 209 -4.69 -0.43 14.66
C GLU A 209 -5.10 -0.52 16.13
N GLN A 210 -6.16 -1.28 16.44
CA GLN A 210 -6.59 -1.50 17.81
C GLN A 210 -5.51 -2.21 18.64
N PHE A 211 -4.76 -3.14 18.04
CA PHE A 211 -3.64 -3.79 18.70
C PHE A 211 -2.45 -2.83 18.92
N LEU A 212 -2.10 -2.01 17.93
CA LEU A 212 -1.04 -1.00 18.01
C LEU A 212 -1.35 0.09 19.04
N ASP A 213 -2.61 0.50 19.15
CA ASP A 213 -3.09 1.50 20.12
C ASP A 213 -3.33 0.93 21.53
N HIS A 214 -2.94 -0.33 21.77
CA HIS A 214 -3.15 -1.04 23.03
C HIS A 214 -4.63 -1.23 23.44
N ALA A 215 -5.57 -1.08 22.50
CA ALA A 215 -6.98 -1.38 22.70
C ALA A 215 -7.30 -2.88 22.55
N ALA A 216 -6.36 -3.68 22.02
CA ALA A 216 -6.42 -5.14 21.95
C ALA A 216 -5.14 -5.78 22.52
N THR A 217 -5.25 -7.01 23.03
CA THR A 217 -4.14 -7.75 23.67
C THR A 217 -4.10 -9.20 23.18
N LEU A 218 -2.91 -9.75 23.04
CA LEU A 218 -2.72 -11.17 22.75
C LEU A 218 -2.72 -12.00 24.03
N ARG A 219 -3.51 -13.06 24.03
CA ARG A 219 -3.57 -14.07 25.09
C ARG A 219 -2.78 -15.30 24.69
N PHE A 220 -1.78 -15.64 25.49
CA PHE A 220 -0.92 -16.79 25.28
C PHE A 220 -1.26 -17.89 26.27
N MET A 221 -1.67 -19.05 25.76
CA MET A 221 -1.87 -20.25 26.57
C MET A 221 -0.89 -21.32 26.13
N ALA A 222 0.00 -21.72 27.04
CA ALA A 222 0.93 -22.81 26.81
C ALA A 222 1.18 -23.57 28.12
N PRO A 223 1.53 -24.87 28.04
CA PRO A 223 1.87 -25.65 29.22
C PRO A 223 3.01 -25.01 30.04
N ALA A 224 2.81 -24.87 31.34
CA ALA A 224 3.77 -24.23 32.23
C ALA A 224 5.16 -24.92 32.17
N GLY A 225 6.22 -24.11 32.21
CA GLY A 225 7.60 -24.57 32.19
C GLY A 225 8.19 -24.86 30.81
N ARG A 226 7.38 -24.82 29.74
CA ARG A 226 7.82 -25.04 28.36
C ARG A 226 8.30 -23.75 27.70
N ILE A 227 9.14 -23.88 26.66
CA ILE A 227 9.66 -22.76 25.88
C ILE A 227 8.83 -22.63 24.61
N VAL A 228 8.11 -21.53 24.45
CA VAL A 228 7.38 -21.18 23.22
C VAL A 228 8.21 -20.24 22.37
N LYS A 229 8.13 -20.38 21.04
CA LYS A 229 8.78 -19.48 20.07
C LYS A 229 7.73 -18.55 19.49
N LEU A 230 8.05 -17.27 19.43
CA LEU A 230 7.20 -16.22 18.87
C LEU A 230 7.86 -15.57 17.67
N GLU A 231 7.11 -15.38 16.59
CA GLU A 231 7.56 -14.70 15.38
C GLU A 231 6.42 -13.92 14.70
N ILE A 232 6.81 -12.91 13.92
CA ILE A 232 5.91 -12.14 13.05
C ILE A 232 6.24 -12.48 11.60
N ARG A 233 5.23 -12.77 10.81
CA ARG A 233 5.35 -13.05 9.38
C ARG A 233 4.64 -11.98 8.57
N PHE A 234 5.30 -11.52 7.52
CA PHE A 234 4.84 -10.42 6.68
C PHE A 234 4.62 -10.92 5.24
N PHE A 235 3.39 -10.72 4.74
CA PHE A 235 2.95 -11.23 3.45
C PHE A 235 2.60 -10.10 2.49
N ASN A 236 2.94 -10.28 1.21
CA ASN A 236 2.51 -9.41 0.12
C ASN A 236 1.03 -9.68 -0.22
N ALA A 237 0.44 -8.86 -1.11
CA ALA A 237 -0.95 -8.99 -1.55
C ALA A 237 -1.24 -10.31 -2.29
N ASP A 238 -0.25 -10.85 -3.00
CA ASP A 238 -0.30 -12.16 -3.67
C ASP A 238 -0.19 -13.36 -2.69
N GLY A 239 -0.09 -13.11 -1.39
CA GLY A 239 0.06 -14.13 -0.35
C GLY A 239 1.49 -14.67 -0.19
N THR A 240 2.49 -14.11 -0.89
CA THR A 240 3.88 -14.53 -0.72
C THR A 240 4.47 -13.97 0.58
N LEU A 241 5.12 -14.86 1.34
CA LEU A 241 5.88 -14.50 2.53
C LEU A 241 7.17 -13.78 2.09
N PHE A 242 7.38 -12.54 2.54
CA PHE A 242 8.58 -11.78 2.17
C PHE A 242 9.50 -11.46 3.37
N HIS A 243 9.00 -11.53 4.60
CA HIS A 243 9.81 -11.31 5.79
C HIS A 243 9.31 -12.09 7.02
N ILE A 244 10.24 -12.58 7.85
CA ILE A 244 9.96 -13.17 9.16
C ILE A 244 10.80 -12.42 10.21
N GLU A 245 10.15 -11.90 11.24
CA GLU A 245 10.80 -11.26 12.38
C GLU A 245 10.66 -12.14 13.63
N PRO A 246 11.76 -12.71 14.16
CA PRO A 246 11.73 -13.48 15.39
C PRO A 246 11.58 -12.55 16.61
N ILE A 247 10.55 -12.79 17.43
CA ILE A 247 10.33 -12.06 18.70
C ILE A 247 11.10 -12.73 19.84
N GLY A 248 11.32 -14.04 19.75
CA GLY A 248 12.20 -14.79 20.64
C GLY A 248 11.54 -16.00 21.29
N ASN A 249 12.22 -16.54 22.29
CA ASN A 249 11.84 -17.75 23.01
C ASN A 249 11.46 -17.41 24.45
N TYR A 250 10.26 -17.82 24.89
CA TYR A 250 9.69 -17.46 26.19
C TYR A 250 9.27 -18.68 26.97
N LYS A 251 9.53 -18.68 28.28
CA LYS A 251 9.08 -19.76 29.17
C LYS A 251 7.64 -19.50 29.61
N ALA A 252 6.75 -20.46 29.39
CA ALA A 252 5.35 -20.37 29.77
C ALA A 252 5.13 -20.56 31.29
N PRO A 253 4.11 -19.92 31.91
CA PRO A 253 3.17 -18.99 31.29
C PRO A 253 3.86 -17.67 30.92
N VAL A 254 3.45 -17.12 29.78
CA VAL A 254 4.03 -15.89 29.25
C VAL A 254 3.21 -14.71 29.77
N ASP A 255 3.87 -13.58 30.01
CA ASP A 255 3.20 -12.33 30.37
C ASP A 255 2.59 -11.69 29.11
N ASP A 256 1.27 -11.88 28.94
CA ASP A 256 0.48 -11.40 27.82
C ASP A 256 0.68 -9.91 27.52
N GLU A 257 0.63 -9.06 28.55
CA GLU A 257 0.74 -7.60 28.41
C GLU A 257 2.15 -7.21 27.99
N ARG A 258 3.16 -7.81 28.63
CA ARG A 258 4.56 -7.53 28.32
C ARG A 258 4.90 -7.93 26.88
N ILE A 259 4.45 -9.09 26.44
CA ILE A 259 4.71 -9.55 25.06
C ILE A 259 3.93 -8.74 24.05
N SER A 260 2.66 -8.43 24.31
CA SER A 260 1.87 -7.57 23.42
C SER A 260 2.55 -6.21 23.25
N LYS A 261 3.03 -5.59 24.34
CA LYS A 261 3.80 -4.34 24.28
C LYS A 261 5.11 -4.49 23.49
N LEU A 262 5.84 -5.59 23.66
CA LEU A 262 7.07 -5.85 22.91
C LEU A 262 6.81 -5.98 21.40
N ILE A 263 5.74 -6.68 21.02
CA ILE A 263 5.33 -6.83 19.61
C ILE A 263 4.93 -5.47 19.04
N VAL A 264 4.13 -4.68 19.76
CA VAL A 264 3.78 -3.31 19.33
C VAL A 264 5.03 -2.44 19.17
N GLN A 265 5.97 -2.48 20.11
CA GLN A 265 7.24 -1.76 20.00
C GLN A 265 8.05 -2.19 18.79
N LYS A 266 8.05 -3.49 18.47
CA LYS A 266 8.71 -4.01 17.26
C LYS A 266 8.02 -3.53 15.99
N LEU A 267 6.70 -3.63 15.90
CA LEU A 267 5.92 -3.22 14.73
C LEU A 267 5.97 -1.70 14.47
N THR A 268 6.12 -0.90 15.54
CA THR A 268 6.20 0.57 15.46
C THR A 268 7.63 1.11 15.37
N ALA A 269 8.65 0.25 15.51
CA ALA A 269 10.04 0.69 15.37
C ALA A 269 10.36 1.04 13.91
N ASP A 270 11.19 2.06 13.71
CA ASP A 270 11.58 2.59 12.39
C ASP A 270 12.07 1.51 11.40
N ASN A 271 12.70 0.45 11.91
CA ASN A 271 13.22 -0.64 11.07
C ASN A 271 12.13 -1.57 10.51
N TYR A 272 10.94 -1.59 11.12
CA TYR A 272 9.86 -2.53 10.79
C TYR A 272 8.59 -1.86 10.31
N ILE A 273 8.43 -0.55 10.54
CA ILE A 273 7.26 0.21 10.07
C ILE A 273 7.08 0.07 8.55
N GLU A 274 8.19 -0.02 7.81
CA GLU A 274 8.19 -0.24 6.36
C GLU A 274 7.69 -1.65 5.98
N HIS A 275 8.04 -2.67 6.77
CA HIS A 275 7.51 -4.02 6.58
C HIS A 275 6.00 -4.08 6.90
N VAL A 276 5.59 -3.39 7.97
CA VAL A 276 4.17 -3.23 8.32
C VAL A 276 3.42 -2.57 7.17
N ASP A 277 3.93 -1.47 6.63
CA ASP A 277 3.31 -0.72 5.53
C ASP A 277 3.24 -1.51 4.23
N ARG A 278 4.31 -2.23 3.88
CA ARG A 278 4.36 -3.10 2.71
C ARG A 278 3.37 -4.26 2.79
N SER A 279 3.11 -4.76 3.99
CA SER A 279 2.34 -6.00 4.16
C SER A 279 0.87 -5.81 3.83
N ALA A 280 0.34 -6.73 3.03
CA ALA A 280 -1.10 -6.91 2.88
C ALA A 280 -1.66 -7.77 4.03
N CYS A 281 -0.82 -8.60 4.63
CA CYS A 281 -1.18 -9.43 5.77
C CYS A 281 0.00 -9.55 6.74
N ILE A 282 -0.28 -9.41 8.03
CA ILE A 282 0.68 -9.64 9.11
C ILE A 282 0.15 -10.78 9.97
N GLU A 283 0.96 -11.81 10.17
CA GLU A 283 0.62 -12.97 10.99
C GLU A 283 1.54 -13.03 12.20
N LEU A 284 0.95 -13.08 13.39
CA LEU A 284 1.66 -13.35 14.64
C LEU A 284 1.53 -14.83 14.94
N LEU A 285 2.66 -15.52 15.08
CA LEU A 285 2.70 -16.96 15.25
C LEU A 285 3.32 -17.34 16.58
N ILE A 286 2.67 -18.26 17.29
CA ILE A 286 3.24 -18.99 18.40
C ILE A 286 3.50 -20.44 17.97
N SER A 287 4.67 -20.97 18.31
CA SER A 287 4.97 -22.39 18.13
C SER A 287 5.56 -22.98 19.41
N LEU A 288 5.21 -24.24 19.66
CA LEU A 288 5.74 -25.02 20.76
C LEU A 288 6.10 -26.41 20.24
N ASP A 289 7.22 -26.53 19.53
CA ASP A 289 7.80 -27.77 18.98
C ASP A 289 6.78 -28.92 18.74
N GLU A 290 6.63 -29.82 19.72
CA GLU A 290 5.82 -31.04 19.66
C GLU A 290 4.30 -30.80 19.79
N TYR A 291 3.90 -29.67 20.38
CA TYR A 291 2.53 -29.34 20.81
C TYR A 291 1.77 -28.40 19.85
N GLY A 292 2.35 -28.10 18.69
CA GLY A 292 1.70 -27.41 17.58
C GLY A 292 2.08 -25.94 17.43
N LEU A 293 1.39 -25.28 16.51
CA LEU A 293 1.47 -23.85 16.24
C LEU A 293 0.06 -23.26 16.19
N GLU A 294 -0.10 -22.00 16.58
CA GLU A 294 -1.30 -21.21 16.35
C GLU A 294 -0.88 -19.81 15.88
N SER A 295 -1.75 -19.14 15.13
CA SER A 295 -1.49 -17.78 14.66
C SER A 295 -2.72 -16.87 14.75
N VAL A 296 -2.43 -15.58 14.88
CA VAL A 296 -3.40 -14.48 14.73
C VAL A 296 -3.01 -13.68 13.52
N ARG A 297 -3.97 -13.44 12.63
CA ARG A 297 -3.75 -12.79 11.34
C ARG A 297 -4.45 -11.42 11.29
N PHE A 298 -3.74 -10.43 10.78
CA PHE A 298 -4.23 -9.09 10.50
C PHE A 298 -4.19 -8.84 8.99
N ASP A 299 -5.35 -8.86 8.35
CA ASP A 299 -5.48 -8.48 6.93
C ASP A 299 -5.59 -6.96 6.81
N LYS A 300 -4.74 -6.38 5.96
CA LYS A 300 -4.74 -4.96 5.63
C LYS A 300 -5.35 -4.79 4.24
N LYS A 301 -6.21 -3.78 4.07
CA LYS A 301 -6.60 -3.33 2.73
C LYS A 301 -5.40 -2.63 2.10
N ALA A 302 -4.70 -3.33 1.21
CA ALA A 302 -3.64 -2.73 0.41
C ALA A 302 -4.27 -1.79 -0.61
N GLU A 303 -3.77 -0.56 -0.69
CA GLU A 303 -4.02 0.30 -1.84
C GLU A 303 -3.39 -0.35 -3.08
N PRO A 304 -3.99 -0.21 -4.27
CA PRO A 304 -3.49 -0.86 -5.48
C PRO A 304 -2.19 -0.23 -5.98
N LEU A 305 -1.97 1.07 -5.75
CA LEU A 305 -0.68 1.73 -5.97
C LEU A 305 -0.07 2.14 -4.63
N ARG A 306 1.17 1.71 -4.34
CA ARG A 306 1.82 1.96 -3.06
C ARG A 306 3.26 2.39 -3.22
N TRP A 307 3.63 3.46 -2.52
CA TRP A 307 5.00 3.88 -2.40
C TRP A 307 5.66 3.20 -1.20
N LEU A 308 6.76 2.51 -1.46
CA LEU A 308 7.55 1.81 -0.47
C LEU A 308 8.97 2.36 -0.46
N ARG A 309 9.62 2.31 0.69
CA ARG A 309 11.03 2.59 0.77
C ARG A 309 11.84 1.33 0.52
N LEU A 310 12.90 1.46 -0.27
CA LEU A 310 13.86 0.37 -0.51
C LEU A 310 15.10 0.52 0.36
N ASP A 311 15.56 1.76 0.55
CA ASP A 311 16.72 2.06 1.38
C ASP A 311 16.64 3.50 1.93
N LYS A 312 17.71 3.99 2.56
CA LYS A 312 17.77 5.32 3.20
C LYS A 312 17.50 6.49 2.25
N ARG A 313 17.67 6.30 0.95
CA ARG A 313 17.56 7.31 -0.11
C ARG A 313 16.68 6.88 -1.27
N THR A 314 16.16 5.66 -1.31
CA THR A 314 15.41 5.17 -2.47
C THR A 314 13.98 4.81 -2.06
N ILE A 315 13.02 5.25 -2.86
CA ILE A 315 11.62 4.80 -2.79
C ILE A 315 11.22 4.14 -4.10
N ARG A 316 10.18 3.32 -4.09
CA ARG A 316 9.69 2.58 -5.24
C ARG A 316 8.17 2.57 -5.23
N LEU A 317 7.58 2.63 -6.42
CA LEU A 317 6.19 2.33 -6.64
C LEU A 317 6.00 0.81 -6.73
N THR A 318 5.00 0.30 -6.02
CA THR A 318 4.44 -1.04 -6.19
C THR A 318 3.09 -0.87 -6.84
N ASP A 319 2.86 -1.62 -7.90
CA ASP A 319 1.62 -1.63 -8.66
C ASP A 319 1.02 -3.02 -8.59
N ASP A 320 -0.08 -3.13 -7.85
CA ASP A 320 -0.89 -4.33 -7.73
C ASP A 320 -2.21 -4.16 -8.52
N THR A 321 -2.30 -3.20 -9.46
CA THR A 321 -3.47 -3.02 -10.32
C THR A 321 -3.52 -4.13 -11.38
N GLU A 322 -4.71 -4.64 -11.66
CA GLU A 322 -4.98 -5.52 -12.81
C GLU A 322 -5.36 -4.70 -14.06
N GLU A 323 -5.08 -3.40 -14.05
CA GLU A 323 -5.51 -2.45 -15.07
C GLU A 323 -4.56 -2.44 -16.26
N THR A 324 -5.11 -2.22 -17.47
CA THR A 324 -4.30 -2.21 -18.70
C THR A 324 -3.64 -0.85 -18.96
N SER A 325 -4.12 0.22 -18.33
CA SER A 325 -3.59 1.57 -18.48
C SER A 325 -2.47 1.85 -17.47
N LEU A 326 -1.33 2.32 -17.96
CA LEU A 326 -0.20 2.68 -17.10
C LEU A 326 -0.52 3.89 -16.20
N PRO A 327 -0.22 3.82 -14.89
CA PRO A 327 -0.34 4.97 -13.99
C PRO A 327 0.56 6.14 -14.42
N SER A 328 0.06 7.35 -14.22
CA SER A 328 0.88 8.56 -14.32
C SER A 328 1.62 8.80 -13.00
N VAL A 329 2.90 9.19 -13.07
CA VAL A 329 3.74 9.41 -11.89
C VAL A 329 4.32 10.82 -11.89
N LYS A 330 4.20 11.53 -10.76
CA LYS A 330 4.73 12.88 -10.57
C LYS A 330 5.54 12.99 -9.28
N ARG A 331 6.56 13.84 -9.32
CA ARG A 331 7.38 14.21 -8.16
C ARG A 331 7.40 15.72 -7.96
N TYR A 332 7.23 16.15 -6.71
CA TYR A 332 7.34 17.54 -6.28
C TYR A 332 8.51 17.67 -5.30
N ASP A 333 9.50 18.46 -5.68
CA ASP A 333 10.70 18.67 -4.86
C ASP A 333 10.47 19.80 -3.86
N LEU A 334 11.13 19.75 -2.69
CA LEU A 334 10.97 20.80 -1.67
C LEU A 334 11.45 22.19 -2.10
N ASN A 335 12.31 22.27 -3.11
CA ASN A 335 12.78 23.54 -3.67
C ASN A 335 11.84 24.13 -4.74
N ALA A 336 10.82 23.37 -5.16
CA ALA A 336 9.84 23.76 -6.17
C ALA A 336 8.51 23.04 -5.88
N VAL A 337 7.89 23.37 -4.74
CA VAL A 337 6.75 22.62 -4.20
C VAL A 337 5.48 22.67 -5.07
N GLU A 338 5.42 23.61 -6.01
CA GLU A 338 4.34 23.81 -6.97
C GLU A 338 4.54 23.05 -8.30
N ILE A 339 5.78 22.66 -8.62
CA ILE A 339 6.11 22.05 -9.91
C ILE A 339 6.13 20.53 -9.79
N GLY A 340 5.18 19.89 -10.46
CA GLY A 340 5.16 18.43 -10.61
C GLY A 340 6.03 18.02 -11.80
N HIS A 341 7.15 17.36 -11.53
CA HIS A 341 7.97 16.73 -12.56
C HIS A 341 7.42 15.34 -12.88
N GLU A 342 7.13 15.08 -14.16
CA GLU A 342 6.78 13.75 -14.61
C GLU A 342 7.96 12.81 -14.41
N VAL A 343 7.65 11.60 -13.94
CA VAL A 343 8.61 10.53 -13.72
C VAL A 343 8.18 9.35 -14.57
N ASP A 344 9.16 8.73 -15.22
CA ASP A 344 8.92 7.51 -15.98
C ASP A 344 8.42 6.38 -15.05
N TYR A 345 7.40 5.65 -15.50
CA TYR A 345 6.74 4.63 -14.69
C TYR A 345 7.67 3.44 -14.39
N GLU A 346 8.45 2.97 -15.36
CA GLU A 346 9.44 1.90 -15.15
C GLU A 346 10.54 2.35 -14.19
N GLN A 347 10.93 3.62 -14.26
CA GLN A 347 11.83 4.21 -13.27
C GLN A 347 11.20 4.23 -11.86
N ALA A 348 9.91 4.53 -11.75
CA ALA A 348 9.20 4.48 -10.48
C ALA A 348 9.10 3.06 -9.90
N LEU A 349 8.91 2.04 -10.75
CA LEU A 349 8.91 0.63 -10.37
C LEU A 349 10.30 0.09 -10.00
N SER A 350 11.36 0.56 -10.64
CA SER A 350 12.72 0.12 -10.32
C SER A 350 13.28 0.81 -9.07
N GLY A 351 12.93 2.07 -8.86
CA GLY A 351 13.27 2.86 -7.68
C GLY A 351 13.75 4.27 -8.02
N LEU A 352 13.27 5.25 -7.25
CA LEU A 352 13.59 6.66 -7.33
C LEU A 352 14.47 7.09 -6.17
N GLU A 353 15.61 7.70 -6.49
CA GLU A 353 16.45 8.35 -5.48
C GLU A 353 15.78 9.65 -5.00
N LEU A 354 15.61 9.76 -3.69
CA LEU A 354 15.18 10.94 -2.95
C LEU A 354 16.27 12.01 -3.08
N ARG A 355 16.08 12.92 -4.04
CA ARG A 355 16.99 14.05 -4.25
C ARG A 355 16.89 15.04 -3.09
N GLY A 356 18.04 15.58 -2.67
CA GLY A 356 18.10 16.56 -1.58
C GLY A 356 17.61 16.01 -0.24
N LYS A 357 16.61 16.66 0.37
CA LYS A 357 16.00 16.17 1.62
C LYS A 357 14.81 15.22 1.38
N GLY A 358 14.31 15.10 0.14
CA GLY A 358 13.10 14.36 -0.20
C GLY A 358 12.07 15.20 -0.95
N GLY A 359 10.82 14.73 -0.98
CA GLY A 359 9.72 15.39 -1.69
C GLY A 359 8.40 14.63 -1.60
N LEU A 360 7.41 15.13 -2.34
CA LEU A 360 6.11 14.52 -2.52
C LEU A 360 6.10 13.70 -3.81
N PHE A 361 5.55 12.50 -3.75
CA PHE A 361 5.41 11.57 -4.87
C PHE A 361 3.96 11.20 -5.03
N VAL A 362 3.47 11.25 -6.27
CA VAL A 362 2.07 11.04 -6.61
C VAL A 362 2.01 10.03 -7.73
N ALA A 363 1.24 8.96 -7.54
CA ALA A 363 0.85 8.06 -8.62
C ALA A 363 -0.66 8.20 -8.84
N SER A 364 -1.10 8.25 -10.11
CA SER A 364 -2.52 8.42 -10.44
C SER A 364 -2.96 7.45 -11.52
N ILE A 365 -4.09 6.79 -11.28
CA ILE A 365 -4.76 5.87 -12.22
C ILE A 365 -6.29 6.01 -12.06
N ASN A 366 -7.04 6.04 -13.15
CA ASN A 366 -8.52 6.08 -13.15
C ASN A 366 -9.12 7.14 -12.19
N ASP A 367 -8.61 8.38 -12.25
CA ASP A 367 -8.98 9.51 -11.37
C ASP A 367 -8.72 9.33 -9.87
N GLN A 368 -8.07 8.22 -9.47
CA GLN A 368 -7.59 8.02 -8.11
C GLN A 368 -6.12 8.40 -7.99
N THR A 369 -5.76 9.06 -6.90
CA THR A 369 -4.41 9.53 -6.61
C THR A 369 -3.89 8.87 -5.34
N TYR A 370 -2.59 8.55 -5.36
CA TYR A 370 -1.88 7.87 -4.28
C TYR A 370 -0.62 8.66 -3.95
N GLU A 371 -0.72 9.50 -2.91
CA GLU A 371 0.33 10.43 -2.53
C GLU A 371 1.13 9.97 -1.30
N VAL A 372 2.44 10.15 -1.37
CA VAL A 372 3.35 9.97 -0.23
C VAL A 372 4.34 11.11 -0.13
N ILE A 373 4.69 11.49 1.09
CA ILE A 373 5.84 12.37 1.32
C ILE A 373 6.98 11.51 1.83
N ALA A 374 8.07 11.49 1.08
CA ALA A 374 9.24 10.70 1.40
C ALA A 374 10.45 11.58 1.62
N MET A 375 11.06 11.45 2.80
CA MET A 375 12.26 12.15 3.21
C MET A 375 13.44 11.19 3.25
N ALA A 376 14.63 11.64 2.88
CA ALA A 376 15.83 10.83 3.02
C ALA A 376 16.17 10.67 4.52
N SER A 377 16.53 9.46 4.95
CA SER A 377 16.91 9.20 6.35
C SER A 377 18.25 9.85 6.66
N GLN A 378 18.23 10.96 7.42
CA GLN A 378 19.46 11.62 7.88
C GLN A 378 20.07 10.85 9.06
N ARG A 379 21.38 10.60 9.02
CA ARG A 379 22.08 9.78 10.04
C ARG A 379 22.25 10.49 11.38
N GLN A 380 22.22 11.82 11.43
CA GLN A 380 22.37 12.60 12.66
C GLN A 380 21.82 14.00 12.47
N ILE A 381 20.87 14.38 13.32
CA ILE A 381 20.52 15.79 13.55
C ILE A 381 21.62 16.31 14.47
N SER A 382 22.48 17.18 13.94
CA SER A 382 23.63 17.71 14.68
C SER A 382 23.36 19.10 15.23
N ASP A 383 22.40 19.82 14.64
CA ASP A 383 22.03 21.19 14.98
C ASP A 383 20.50 21.36 14.85
N PHE A 384 19.90 22.25 15.65
CA PHE A 384 18.49 22.65 15.50
C PHE A 384 18.17 23.21 14.09
N ARG A 385 19.16 23.78 13.40
CA ARG A 385 19.00 24.20 11.99
C ARG A 385 18.69 23.03 11.05
N ASP A 386 19.09 21.80 11.39
CA ASP A 386 18.82 20.61 10.59
C ASP A 386 17.32 20.25 10.60
N LEU A 387 16.59 20.65 11.66
CA LEU A 387 15.13 20.53 11.76
C LEU A 387 14.39 21.49 10.81
N ASN A 388 15.06 22.51 10.29
CA ASN A 388 14.45 23.45 9.37
C ASN A 388 14.38 22.85 7.96
N ILE A 389 13.24 22.23 7.65
CA ILE A 389 12.91 21.80 6.29
C ILE A 389 12.42 23.02 5.52
N LEU A 390 13.33 23.69 4.83
CA LEU A 390 12.99 24.82 3.97
C LEU A 390 12.27 24.32 2.71
N THR A 391 11.23 25.06 2.33
CA THR A 391 10.45 24.82 1.13
C THR A 391 10.35 26.12 0.33
N HIS A 392 10.38 26.00 -0.99
CA HIS A 392 10.40 27.14 -1.89
C HIS A 392 9.44 26.93 -3.07
N VAL A 393 8.86 28.04 -3.52
CA VAL A 393 8.25 28.14 -4.85
C VAL A 393 9.32 28.66 -5.79
N SER A 394 9.52 27.96 -6.90
CA SER A 394 10.61 28.22 -7.85
C SER A 394 10.21 29.27 -8.89
N ALA A 395 8.95 29.27 -9.31
CA ALA A 395 8.46 30.22 -10.29
C ALA A 395 8.44 31.66 -9.76
N GLU A 396 8.95 32.61 -10.54
CA GLU A 396 8.87 34.04 -10.24
C GLU A 396 7.40 34.53 -10.22
N GLU A 397 6.60 34.04 -11.18
CA GLU A 397 5.16 34.25 -11.27
C GLU A 397 4.41 32.91 -11.36
N PRO A 398 4.15 32.25 -10.22
CA PRO A 398 3.46 30.97 -10.19
C PRO A 398 1.99 31.14 -10.61
N GLN A 399 1.50 30.25 -11.48
CA GLN A 399 0.10 30.23 -11.87
C GLN A 399 -0.77 29.77 -10.69
N PRO A 400 -1.85 30.48 -10.30
CA PRO A 400 -2.67 30.15 -9.13
C PRO A 400 -3.23 28.72 -9.15
N LEU A 401 -3.64 28.25 -10.34
CA LEU A 401 -4.19 26.91 -10.50
C LEU A 401 -3.12 25.83 -10.23
N THR A 402 -1.86 26.08 -10.59
CA THR A 402 -0.75 25.18 -10.29
C THR A 402 -0.51 25.10 -8.78
N ILE A 403 -0.56 26.24 -8.07
CA ILE A 403 -0.45 26.27 -6.61
C ILE A 403 -1.60 25.52 -5.95
N ILE A 404 -2.84 25.74 -6.40
CA ILE A 404 -4.04 25.08 -5.87
C ILE A 404 -3.97 23.56 -6.06
N ASN A 405 -3.58 23.10 -7.25
CA ASN A 405 -3.43 21.67 -7.52
C ASN A 405 -2.33 21.04 -6.65
N ALA A 406 -1.18 21.72 -6.51
CA ALA A 406 -0.11 21.29 -5.63
C ALA A 406 -0.58 21.22 -4.16
N LEU A 407 -1.31 22.23 -3.68
CA LEU A 407 -1.94 22.22 -2.34
C LEU A 407 -2.83 20.99 -2.16
N GLY A 408 -3.63 20.65 -3.17
CA GLY A 408 -4.44 19.43 -3.19
C GLY A 408 -3.60 18.18 -2.90
N TYR A 409 -2.51 17.96 -3.63
CA TYR A 409 -1.65 16.79 -3.43
C TYR A 409 -0.90 16.81 -2.09
N TRP A 410 -0.32 17.95 -1.68
CA TRP A 410 0.39 18.06 -0.39
C TRP A 410 -0.55 17.86 0.81
N GLN A 411 -1.81 18.29 0.70
CA GLN A 411 -2.82 18.02 1.72
C GLN A 411 -3.39 16.60 1.64
N GLY A 412 -3.50 16.01 0.45
CA GLY A 412 -3.92 14.62 0.23
C GLY A 412 -2.93 13.59 0.78
N ALA A 413 -1.64 13.92 0.77
CA ALA A 413 -0.57 13.04 1.24
C ALA A 413 -0.63 12.77 2.75
N ARG A 414 -1.36 11.73 3.12
CA ARG A 414 -1.46 11.23 4.52
C ARG A 414 -0.28 10.33 4.89
N ARG A 415 0.30 9.63 3.92
CA ARG A 415 1.43 8.73 4.15
C ARG A 415 2.75 9.50 4.21
N LEU A 416 3.53 9.19 5.24
CA LEU A 416 4.78 9.88 5.56
C LEU A 416 5.87 8.83 5.69
N ILE A 417 6.87 8.89 4.82
CA ILE A 417 8.03 8.00 4.82
C ILE A 417 9.24 8.79 5.29
N GLY A 418 9.81 8.36 6.41
CA GLY A 418 11.05 8.92 6.95
C GLY A 418 10.89 10.07 7.94
N PRO A 419 11.99 10.41 8.62
CA PRO A 419 11.97 11.44 9.64
C PRO A 419 11.62 12.80 9.04
N MET A 420 10.89 13.62 9.79
CA MET A 420 10.53 15.00 9.44
C MET A 420 9.63 15.14 8.19
N ALA A 421 9.10 14.06 7.62
CA ALA A 421 8.14 14.13 6.51
C ALA A 421 6.89 14.95 6.86
N PHE A 422 6.45 14.90 8.13
CA PHE A 422 5.38 15.77 8.63
C PHE A 422 5.74 17.27 8.56
N LEU A 423 6.98 17.64 8.93
CA LEU A 423 7.44 19.03 8.84
C LEU A 423 7.55 19.47 7.38
N ALA A 424 8.04 18.60 6.49
CA ALA A 424 8.10 18.87 5.06
C ALA A 424 6.71 19.17 4.49
N ARG A 425 5.71 18.33 4.82
CA ARG A 425 4.30 18.55 4.45
C ARG A 425 3.78 19.90 4.92
N ARG A 426 3.93 20.17 6.21
CA ARG A 426 3.45 21.41 6.83
C ARG A 426 4.08 22.64 6.18
N ASN A 427 5.39 22.62 5.98
CA ASN A 427 6.12 23.76 5.43
C ASN A 427 5.79 23.98 3.95
N ALA A 428 5.64 22.91 3.17
CA ALA A 428 5.20 23.00 1.77
C ALA A 428 3.81 23.63 1.66
N ILE A 429 2.83 23.17 2.46
CA ILE A 429 1.48 23.74 2.50
C ILE A 429 1.53 25.23 2.87
N LEU A 430 2.24 25.58 3.95
CA LEU A 430 2.36 26.98 4.38
C LEU A 430 3.04 27.86 3.32
N THR A 431 4.00 27.32 2.59
CA THR A 431 4.70 28.04 1.51
C THR A 431 3.75 28.29 0.35
N LEU A 432 3.04 27.27 -0.11
CA LEU A 432 2.05 27.38 -1.19
C LEU A 432 0.90 28.33 -0.83
N GLU A 433 0.37 28.26 0.39
CA GLU A 433 -0.69 29.17 0.87
C GLU A 433 -0.23 30.62 0.91
N LYS A 434 1.00 30.87 1.39
CA LYS A 434 1.59 32.22 1.40
C LYS A 434 1.81 32.75 -0.01
N GLU A 435 2.27 31.92 -0.93
CA GLU A 435 2.48 32.32 -2.32
C GLU A 435 1.16 32.59 -3.06
N LEU A 436 0.12 31.78 -2.80
CA LEU A 436 -1.22 32.06 -3.31
C LEU A 436 -1.78 33.38 -2.75
N GLU A 437 -1.62 33.61 -1.45
CA GLU A 437 -2.01 34.85 -0.80
C GLU A 437 -1.27 36.07 -1.38
N ARG A 438 0.05 35.95 -1.57
CA ARG A 438 0.90 36.98 -2.17
C ARG A 438 0.46 37.31 -3.60
N TYR A 439 0.18 36.29 -4.41
CA TYR A 439 -0.30 36.45 -5.78
C TYR A 439 -1.64 37.19 -5.82
N LEU A 440 -2.60 36.79 -4.97
CA LEU A 440 -3.97 37.29 -5.00
C LEU A 440 -4.11 38.68 -4.36
N CYS A 441 -3.45 38.91 -3.22
CA CYS A 441 -3.59 40.13 -2.43
C CYS A 441 -2.51 41.18 -2.71
N GLY A 442 -1.41 40.79 -3.34
CA GLY A 442 -0.24 41.64 -3.62
C GLY A 442 0.88 41.54 -2.58
N ASN A 443 2.11 41.89 -3.00
CA ASN A 443 3.30 41.86 -2.15
C ASN A 443 3.20 42.82 -0.94
N ASP A 444 2.57 43.99 -1.13
CA ASP A 444 2.38 45.00 -0.07
C ASP A 444 1.53 44.45 1.09
N TRP A 445 0.47 43.71 0.75
CA TRP A 445 -0.36 43.00 1.73
C TRP A 445 0.44 41.94 2.48
N ALA A 446 1.16 41.07 1.77
CA ALA A 446 1.91 39.98 2.37
C ALA A 446 3.00 40.48 3.33
N GLU A 447 3.71 41.57 3.00
CA GLU A 447 4.69 42.19 3.88
C GLU A 447 4.06 42.76 5.16
N ASP A 448 2.93 43.46 5.03
CA ASP A 448 2.25 44.07 6.17
C ASP A 448 1.60 43.01 7.07
N LEU A 449 1.07 41.92 6.50
CA LEU A 449 0.58 40.76 7.23
C LEU A 449 1.69 40.07 8.03
N ASN A 450 2.86 39.86 7.43
CA ASN A 450 4.02 39.29 8.13
C ASN A 450 4.46 40.15 9.33
N LYS A 451 4.34 41.49 9.25
CA LYS A 451 4.63 42.39 10.38
C LYS A 451 3.60 42.22 11.51
N VAL A 452 2.34 41.97 11.19
CA VAL A 452 1.29 41.69 12.19
C VAL A 452 1.50 40.32 12.83
N GLN A 453 1.71 39.27 12.04
CA GLN A 453 1.92 37.91 12.55
C GLN A 453 3.21 37.77 13.38
N SER A 454 4.23 38.59 13.11
CA SER A 454 5.46 38.63 13.92
C SER A 454 5.35 39.54 15.16
N GLY A 455 4.18 40.12 15.43
CA GLY A 455 3.94 41.02 16.58
C GLY A 455 4.59 42.40 16.47
N LYS A 456 5.15 42.75 15.30
CA LYS A 456 5.77 44.07 15.07
C LYS A 456 4.75 45.18 14.85
N ARG A 457 3.49 44.84 14.52
CA ARG A 457 2.37 45.76 14.31
C ARG A 457 1.07 45.17 14.83
N ASP A 458 0.15 46.05 15.23
CA ASP A 458 -1.21 45.66 15.62
C ASP A 458 -2.08 45.29 14.39
N ILE A 459 -3.07 44.44 14.60
CA ILE A 459 -3.99 43.96 13.55
C ILE A 459 -4.79 45.11 12.90
N GLY A 460 -5.08 46.19 13.65
CA GLY A 460 -5.76 47.39 13.15
C GLY A 460 -5.01 48.08 12.01
N PHE A 461 -3.70 47.85 11.88
CA PHE A 461 -2.90 48.34 10.77
C PHE A 461 -3.41 47.82 9.41
N LEU A 462 -3.99 46.61 9.36
CA LEU A 462 -4.49 46.00 8.13
C LEU A 462 -5.83 46.58 7.66
N TYR A 463 -6.57 47.33 8.49
CA TYR A 463 -7.93 47.78 8.14
C TYR A 463 -7.95 48.63 6.86
N ARG A 464 -6.98 49.55 6.73
CA ARG A 464 -6.83 50.42 5.55
C ARG A 464 -6.26 49.68 4.34
N ARG A 465 -5.69 48.49 4.55
CA ARG A 465 -5.16 47.63 3.48
C ARG A 465 -6.25 46.72 2.91
N VAL A 466 -7.21 46.32 3.73
CA VAL A 466 -8.41 45.58 3.30
C VAL A 466 -9.29 46.47 2.42
N TYR A 467 -9.65 47.66 2.88
CA TYR A 467 -10.47 48.59 2.10
C TYR A 467 -10.24 50.04 2.54
N TYR A 468 -10.63 51.02 1.71
CA TYR A 468 -10.49 52.44 2.07
C TYR A 468 -11.29 52.79 3.32
N SER A 469 -12.46 52.15 3.49
CA SER A 469 -13.28 52.27 4.69
C SER A 469 -12.85 51.21 5.71
N GLN A 470 -12.39 51.67 6.87
CA GLN A 470 -12.00 50.80 7.98
C GLN A 470 -13.19 50.02 8.57
N GLY A 471 -14.43 50.47 8.31
CA GLY A 471 -15.64 49.83 8.83
C GLY A 471 -15.81 48.40 8.34
N PHE A 472 -15.41 48.10 7.10
CA PHE A 472 -15.51 46.73 6.58
C PHE A 472 -14.60 45.76 7.34
N ALA A 473 -13.31 46.10 7.49
CA ALA A 473 -12.37 45.29 8.26
C ALA A 473 -12.74 45.21 9.75
N SER A 474 -13.22 46.30 10.34
CA SER A 474 -13.74 46.29 11.71
C SER A 474 -14.96 45.39 11.85
N GLY A 475 -15.87 45.39 10.86
CA GLY A 475 -17.03 44.50 10.82
C GLY A 475 -16.62 43.02 10.71
N LEU A 476 -15.59 42.72 9.91
CA LEU A 476 -15.02 41.37 9.82
C LEU A 476 -14.35 40.93 11.13
N LEU A 477 -13.72 41.85 11.87
CA LEU A 477 -13.15 41.53 13.18
C LEU A 477 -14.24 41.27 14.24
N SER A 478 -15.34 42.03 14.18
CA SER A 478 -16.44 41.93 15.15
C SER A 478 -17.45 40.82 14.83
N ALA A 479 -17.43 40.26 13.62
CA ALA A 479 -18.25 39.12 13.27
C ALA A 479 -17.87 37.92 14.17
N GLN A 480 -18.89 37.21 14.67
CA GLN A 480 -18.69 36.02 15.49
C GLN A 480 -17.83 34.99 14.73
N ASP A 481 -17.03 34.22 15.47
CA ASP A 481 -16.00 33.27 15.00
C ASP A 481 -16.21 32.80 13.55
N TRP A 482 -15.28 33.13 12.67
CA TRP A 482 -15.28 32.68 11.27
C TRP A 482 -15.02 31.16 11.20
N GLN A 483 -16.08 30.36 11.36
CA GLN A 483 -16.05 28.90 11.37
C GLN A 483 -16.25 28.30 9.97
N TYR A 484 -15.58 28.85 8.95
CA TYR A 484 -15.76 28.40 7.55
C TYR A 484 -15.57 26.88 7.36
N ASP A 485 -14.64 26.28 8.12
CA ASP A 485 -14.40 24.83 8.05
C ASP A 485 -15.55 23.96 8.57
N HIS A 486 -16.41 24.50 9.45
CA HIS A 486 -17.55 23.79 10.03
C HIS A 486 -18.87 24.18 9.37
N ASP A 487 -19.04 25.46 9.04
CA ASP A 487 -20.23 26.02 8.42
C ASP A 487 -19.87 27.10 7.39
N ALA A 488 -19.55 26.62 6.18
CA ALA A 488 -19.20 27.50 5.07
C ALA A 488 -20.39 28.36 4.63
N GLU A 489 -21.63 27.86 4.70
CA GLU A 489 -22.82 28.58 4.24
C GLU A 489 -23.10 29.82 5.10
N THR A 490 -23.06 29.66 6.43
CA THR A 490 -23.23 30.80 7.36
C THR A 490 -22.10 31.81 7.21
N ALA A 491 -20.85 31.36 7.06
CA ALA A 491 -19.71 32.25 6.85
C ALA A 491 -19.82 33.02 5.51
N GLU A 492 -20.28 32.36 4.44
CA GLU A 492 -20.53 32.98 3.14
C GLU A 492 -21.64 34.03 3.19
N LEU A 493 -22.75 33.72 3.86
CA LEU A 493 -23.87 34.66 4.06
C LEU A 493 -23.46 35.88 4.87
N GLU A 494 -22.69 35.70 5.95
CA GLU A 494 -22.23 36.80 6.79
C GLU A 494 -21.21 37.69 6.07
N PHE A 495 -20.28 37.09 5.32
CA PHE A 495 -19.34 37.84 4.50
C PHE A 495 -20.05 38.64 3.40
N PHE A 496 -21.04 38.03 2.74
CA PHE A 496 -21.89 38.70 1.77
C PHE A 496 -22.66 39.87 2.39
N ARG A 497 -23.28 39.66 3.56
CA ARG A 497 -24.00 40.71 4.30
C ARG A 497 -23.11 41.90 4.60
N LEU A 498 -21.88 41.66 5.07
CA LEU A 498 -20.90 42.70 5.37
C LEU A 498 -20.44 43.40 4.09
N ALA A 499 -20.07 42.68 3.05
CA ALA A 499 -19.61 43.28 1.80
C ALA A 499 -20.70 44.14 1.13
N HIS A 500 -21.96 43.67 1.16
CA HIS A 500 -23.11 44.43 0.68
C HIS A 500 -23.36 45.70 1.50
N ALA A 501 -23.27 45.63 2.83
CA ALA A 501 -23.43 46.79 3.71
C ALA A 501 -22.42 47.92 3.41
N TYR A 502 -21.20 47.56 3.01
CA TYR A 502 -20.14 48.50 2.64
C TYR A 502 -20.06 48.80 1.14
N LYS A 503 -21.07 48.37 0.36
CA LYS A 503 -21.20 48.61 -1.09
C LYS A 503 -19.97 48.18 -1.89
N ILE A 504 -19.37 47.05 -1.52
CA ILE A 504 -18.31 46.45 -2.32
C ILE A 504 -18.98 45.91 -3.60
N PRO A 505 -18.63 46.40 -4.79
CA PRO A 505 -19.23 45.94 -6.03
C PRO A 505 -18.80 44.48 -6.28
N GLU A 506 -19.71 43.65 -6.84
CA GLU A 506 -19.49 42.40 -7.62
C GLU A 506 -20.55 41.30 -7.34
N THR A 507 -20.55 40.25 -8.16
CA THR A 507 -21.49 39.11 -8.21
C THR A 507 -21.31 38.08 -7.09
N ASP A 508 -22.39 37.44 -6.64
CA ASP A 508 -22.43 36.40 -5.58
C ASP A 508 -21.32 35.33 -5.68
N ILE A 509 -20.96 34.94 -6.90
CA ILE A 509 -19.98 33.89 -7.18
C ILE A 509 -18.56 34.29 -6.73
N LEU A 510 -18.20 35.57 -6.81
CA LEU A 510 -16.86 36.04 -6.44
C LEU A 510 -16.62 36.06 -4.93
N TYR A 511 -17.66 36.32 -4.11
CA TYR A 511 -17.55 36.27 -2.64
C TYR A 511 -17.25 34.85 -2.15
N ARG A 512 -18.00 33.87 -2.69
CA ARG A 512 -17.79 32.45 -2.38
C ARG A 512 -16.40 31.99 -2.77
N LEU A 513 -15.97 32.34 -3.99
CA LEU A 513 -14.63 32.01 -4.46
C LEU A 513 -13.54 32.66 -3.59
N ALA A 514 -13.70 33.92 -3.17
CA ALA A 514 -12.74 34.62 -2.32
C ALA A 514 -12.59 33.95 -0.94
N LEU A 515 -13.71 33.59 -0.29
CA LEU A 515 -13.69 32.86 0.98
C LEU A 515 -13.11 31.46 0.84
N LYS A 516 -13.53 30.72 -0.19
CA LYS A 516 -13.03 29.38 -0.47
C LYS A 516 -11.51 29.39 -0.70
N LEU A 517 -11.00 30.37 -1.45
CA LEU A 517 -9.55 30.55 -1.67
C LEU A 517 -8.79 30.92 -0.39
N ALA A 518 -9.40 31.67 0.53
CA ALA A 518 -8.76 32.02 1.78
C ALA A 518 -8.70 30.80 2.73
N PHE A 519 -9.84 30.15 2.99
CA PHE A 519 -9.96 29.11 4.01
C PHE A 519 -9.59 27.71 3.51
N GLN A 520 -10.02 27.35 2.28
CA GLN A 520 -9.86 26.00 1.74
C GLN A 520 -9.39 26.01 0.27
N PRO A 521 -8.23 26.64 -0.04
CA PRO A 521 -7.77 26.80 -1.41
C PRO A 521 -7.65 25.48 -2.19
N HIS A 522 -7.29 24.40 -1.52
CA HIS A 522 -7.15 23.05 -2.09
C HIS A 522 -8.46 22.42 -2.60
N THR A 523 -9.63 22.92 -2.18
CA THR A 523 -10.94 22.37 -2.61
C THR A 523 -11.50 23.10 -3.83
N VAL A 524 -10.80 24.12 -4.33
CA VAL A 524 -11.21 24.88 -5.51
C VAL A 524 -11.05 24.02 -6.76
N LYS A 525 -12.15 23.79 -7.46
CA LYS A 525 -12.23 23.02 -8.70
C LYS A 525 -12.38 23.97 -9.90
N PRO A 526 -12.08 23.50 -11.13
CA PRO A 526 -12.34 24.28 -12.34
C PRO A 526 -13.80 24.76 -12.47
N SER A 527 -14.76 23.98 -11.95
CA SER A 527 -16.19 24.35 -11.93
C SER A 527 -16.50 25.55 -11.03
N ASP A 528 -15.66 25.85 -10.05
CA ASP A 528 -15.83 27.02 -9.16
C ASP A 528 -15.36 28.31 -9.83
N LEU A 529 -14.59 28.21 -10.91
CA LEU A 529 -14.10 29.35 -11.69
C LEU A 529 -15.15 29.73 -12.74
N ALA A 530 -16.02 30.69 -12.41
CA ALA A 530 -17.06 31.18 -13.32
C ALA A 530 -16.55 31.68 -14.68
N SER A 531 -15.27 32.05 -14.75
CA SER A 531 -14.59 32.39 -16.00
C SER A 531 -13.10 32.07 -15.91
N PRO A 532 -12.40 31.91 -17.05
CA PRO A 532 -10.94 31.75 -17.07
C PRO A 532 -10.18 32.91 -16.40
N ASN A 533 -10.80 34.08 -16.30
CA ASN A 533 -10.21 35.31 -15.74
C ASN A 533 -10.64 35.56 -14.28
N ALA A 534 -11.23 34.57 -13.59
CA ALA A 534 -11.76 34.74 -12.24
C ALA A 534 -10.69 35.26 -11.24
N PHE A 535 -9.44 34.79 -11.34
CA PHE A 535 -8.36 35.26 -10.49
C PHE A 535 -7.99 36.74 -10.75
N ASP A 536 -8.02 37.17 -12.01
CA ASP A 536 -7.77 38.58 -12.36
C ASP A 536 -8.89 39.50 -11.91
N LEU A 537 -10.15 39.04 -11.97
CA LEU A 537 -11.30 39.75 -11.44
C LEU A 537 -11.19 39.93 -9.92
N LEU A 538 -10.81 38.87 -9.19
CA LEU A 538 -10.55 38.95 -7.75
C LEU A 538 -9.40 39.91 -7.42
N ARG A 539 -8.32 39.90 -8.20
CA ARG A 539 -7.19 40.81 -7.99
C ARG A 539 -7.56 42.28 -8.22
N LYS A 540 -8.39 42.56 -9.23
CA LYS A 540 -8.95 43.90 -9.47
C LYS A 540 -9.83 44.34 -8.30
N ASN A 541 -10.55 43.41 -7.68
CA ASN A 541 -11.34 43.65 -6.48
C ASN A 541 -10.59 43.26 -5.19
N SER A 542 -9.47 43.93 -4.95
CA SER A 542 -8.61 43.68 -3.78
C SER A 542 -9.36 43.70 -2.44
N ALA A 543 -10.47 44.43 -2.35
CA ALA A 543 -11.30 44.51 -1.15
C ALA A 543 -11.89 43.16 -0.72
N LEU A 544 -12.40 42.39 -1.69
CA LEU A 544 -12.99 41.09 -1.43
C LEU A 544 -11.94 40.07 -1.00
N ILE A 545 -10.86 39.95 -1.79
CA ILE A 545 -9.86 38.92 -1.53
C ILE A 545 -9.07 39.23 -0.27
N ARG A 546 -8.64 40.49 -0.05
CA ARG A 546 -7.99 40.89 1.21
C ARG A 546 -8.95 40.80 2.40
N GLY A 547 -10.24 41.07 2.19
CA GLY A 547 -11.27 40.87 3.20
C GLY A 547 -11.41 39.41 3.62
N ALA A 548 -11.43 38.48 2.66
CA ALA A 548 -11.50 37.05 2.94
C ALA A 548 -10.25 36.53 3.68
N TYR A 549 -9.05 36.93 3.24
CA TYR A 549 -7.80 36.60 3.93
C TYR A 549 -7.70 37.25 5.32
N PHE A 550 -8.27 38.45 5.49
CA PHE A 550 -8.39 39.08 6.81
C PHE A 550 -9.34 38.31 7.74
N ALA A 551 -10.49 37.87 7.25
CA ALA A 551 -11.41 37.02 8.00
C ALA A 551 -10.74 35.72 8.48
N ARG A 552 -9.94 35.08 7.61
CA ARG A 552 -9.11 33.93 7.98
C ARG A 552 -8.10 34.25 9.08
N LEU A 553 -7.42 35.40 9.00
CA LEU A 553 -6.49 35.84 10.04
C LEU A 553 -7.22 36.01 11.39
N VAL A 554 -8.41 36.63 11.40
CA VAL A 554 -9.24 36.79 12.59
C VAL A 554 -9.60 35.42 13.19
N ALA A 555 -10.06 34.48 12.36
CA ALA A 555 -10.38 33.11 12.78
C ALA A 555 -9.19 32.41 13.47
N SER A 556 -7.99 32.54 12.89
CA SER A 556 -6.77 31.94 13.44
C SER A 556 -6.33 32.57 14.76
N SER A 557 -6.57 33.88 14.94
CA SER A 557 -6.21 34.61 16.15
C SER A 557 -7.14 34.24 17.31
N GLN A 558 -8.45 34.11 17.05
CA GLN A 558 -9.46 33.67 18.03
C GLN A 558 -9.20 32.23 18.52
N LYS A 559 -8.85 31.29 17.61
CA LYS A 559 -8.45 29.91 17.96
C LYS A 559 -7.21 29.84 18.87
N THR A 560 -6.35 30.85 18.82
CA THR A 560 -5.11 30.91 19.63
C THR A 560 -5.41 31.47 21.02
N SER A 561 -6.27 32.48 21.13
CA SER A 561 -6.72 33.02 22.42
C SER A 561 -7.52 31.99 23.23
N SER A 562 -8.42 31.23 22.61
CA SER A 562 -9.20 30.19 23.31
C SER A 562 -8.39 29.00 23.82
N LYS A 563 -7.24 28.69 23.18
CA LYS A 563 -6.29 27.68 23.69
C LYS A 563 -5.42 28.17 24.84
N THR A 564 -5.28 29.48 25.01
CA THR A 564 -4.43 30.06 26.07
C THR A 564 -5.17 30.18 27.41
N GLU A 565 -6.50 30.11 27.41
CA GLU A 565 -7.34 30.10 28.63
C GLU A 565 -7.49 28.69 29.27
N VAL A 566 -6.93 27.63 28.67
CA VAL A 566 -7.05 26.23 29.14
C VAL A 566 -5.69 25.62 29.52
N LEU A 567 -4.70 26.45 29.87
CA LEU A 567 -3.42 25.99 30.46
C LEU A 567 -3.24 26.48 31.89
#